data_AF-A0A381IC27-F1
#
_entry.id   AF-A0A381IC27-F1
#
_cell.length_a   1.000
_cell.length_b   1.000
_cell.length_c   1.000
_cell.angle_alpha   90.00
_cell.angle_beta   90.00
_cell.angle_gamma   90.00
#
_symmetry.space_group_name_H-M   'P 1'
#
loop_
_entity.id
_entity.type
_entity.pdbx_description
1 polymer ?
#
loop_
_entity_poly.entity_id
_entity_poly.type
_entity_poly.pdbx_seq_one_letter_code
_entity_poly.pdbx_strand_id
1 'polypeptide(L)' 'MKTGFEILEIIEPQPEEKLLDTIPDMKDELRRPMMLLVSAKKR' A
#
# COMPACT_ATOMS: atom_id res chain seq x y z
N MET A 1 15.95 -13.21 12.30
CA MET A 1 15.18 -13.15 13.57
C MET A 1 13.73 -12.83 13.26
N LYS A 2 12.76 -13.44 13.96
CA LYS A 2 11.35 -13.02 13.94
C LYS A 2 11.13 -12.03 15.10
N THR A 3 10.51 -10.89 14.83
CA THR A 3 10.46 -9.73 15.74
C THR A 3 9.33 -9.76 16.78
N GLY A 4 8.58 -10.88 16.89
CA GLY A 4 7.50 -11.01 17.88
C GLY A 4 6.19 -10.33 17.49
N PHE A 5 5.99 -10.04 16.21
CA PHE A 5 4.74 -9.51 15.68
C PHE A 5 3.95 -10.57 14.93
N GLU A 6 2.64 -10.51 15.05
CA GLU A 6 1.67 -11.24 14.25
C GLU A 6 1.11 -10.33 13.17
N ILE A 7 1.28 -10.74 11.91
CA ILE A 7 0.74 -9.98 10.78
C ILE A 7 -0.77 -10.19 10.76
N LEU A 8 -1.50 -9.07 10.72
CA LEU A 8 -2.95 -9.06 10.63
C LEU A 8 -3.42 -8.85 9.20
N GLU A 9 -2.76 -7.95 8.47
CA GLU A 9 -3.20 -7.54 7.13
C GLU A 9 -2.01 -7.05 6.30
N ILE A 10 -2.08 -7.27 4.98
CA ILE A 10 -1.12 -6.77 4.01
C ILE A 10 -1.91 -6.23 2.82
N ILE A 11 -1.68 -4.96 2.44
CA ILE A 11 -2.35 -4.31 1.31
C ILE A 11 -1.32 -3.58 0.46
N GLU A 12 -1.48 -3.67 -0.86
CA GLU A 12 -0.82 -2.80 -1.83
C GLU A 12 -1.86 -1.76 -2.30
N PRO A 13 -1.88 -0.55 -1.71
CA PRO A 13 -2.90 0.43 -2.04
C PRO A 13 -2.69 0.99 -3.45
N GLN A 14 -3.80 1.29 -4.12
CA GLN A 14 -3.82 2.05 -5.37
C GLN A 14 -4.20 3.51 -5.10
N PRO A 15 -3.82 4.45 -5.98
CA PRO A 15 -4.26 5.84 -5.87
C PRO A 15 -5.78 5.95 -5.93
N GLU A 16 -6.34 6.88 -5.16
CA GLU A 16 -7.76 7.22 -5.26
C GLU A 16 -8.10 7.78 -6.65
N GLU A 17 -9.30 7.50 -7.15
CA GLU A 17 -9.75 7.91 -8.49
C GLU A 17 -9.61 9.42 -8.72
N LYS A 18 -9.94 10.23 -7.70
CA LYS A 18 -9.78 11.68 -7.74
C LYS A 18 -8.32 12.13 -7.94
N LEU A 19 -7.34 11.36 -7.45
CA LEU A 19 -5.92 11.65 -7.64
C LEU A 19 -5.46 11.31 -9.05
N LEU A 20 -6.01 10.24 -9.64
CA LEU A 20 -5.76 9.88 -11.05
C LEU A 20 -6.29 10.94 -12.02
N ASP A 21 -7.37 11.60 -11.66
CA ASP A 21 -7.98 12.67 -12.45
C ASP A 21 -7.27 14.02 -12.29
N THR A 22 -6.75 14.30 -11.09
CA THR A 22 -6.14 15.60 -10.77
C THR A 22 -4.64 15.65 -11.00
N ILE A 23 -3.94 14.51 -10.96
CA ILE A 23 -2.50 14.40 -11.14
C ILE A 23 -2.22 13.37 -12.24
N PRO A 24 -1.95 13.80 -13.49
CA PRO A 24 -1.76 12.90 -14.62
C PRO A 24 -0.69 11.82 -14.40
N ASP A 25 0.38 12.15 -13.69
CA ASP A 25 1.49 11.24 -13.39
C ASP A 25 1.08 10.11 -12.43
N MET A 26 -0.01 10.26 -11.67
CA MET A 26 -0.50 9.19 -10.76
C MET A 26 -1.01 7.97 -11.53
N LYS A 27 -1.28 8.09 -12.83
CA LYS A 27 -1.63 6.95 -13.69
C LYS A 27 -0.47 5.96 -13.84
N ASP A 28 0.77 6.41 -13.69
CA ASP A 28 1.92 5.50 -13.70
C ASP A 28 1.99 4.62 -12.44
N GLU A 29 1.40 5.04 -11.32
CA GLU A 29 1.29 4.21 -10.12
C GLU A 29 0.38 3.00 -10.31
N LEU A 30 -0.56 3.03 -11.28
CA LEU A 30 -1.40 1.89 -11.60
C LEU A 30 -0.63 0.73 -12.27
N ARG A 31 0.58 1.00 -12.77
CA ARG A 31 1.36 0.01 -13.54
C ARG A 31 2.16 -0.93 -12.64
N ARG A 32 2.42 -0.56 -11.39
CA ARG A 32 3.13 -1.38 -10.41
C ARG A 32 2.84 -0.88 -8.99
N PRO A 33 2.75 -1.79 -8.00
CA PRO A 33 2.65 -1.40 -6.60
C PRO A 33 3.82 -0.51 -6.20
N MET A 34 3.53 0.70 -5.72
CA MET A 34 4.56 1.60 -5.19
C MET A 34 4.72 1.44 -3.67
N MET A 35 3.66 1.03 -2.98
CA MET A 35 3.60 0.96 -1.52
C MET A 35 3.12 -0.42 -1.06
N LEU A 36 3.60 -0.85 0.11
CA LEU A 36 3.14 -2.02 0.82
C LEU A 36 2.79 -1.62 2.25
N LEU A 37 1.52 -1.73 2.61
CA LEU A 37 1.01 -1.48 3.95
C LEU A 37 0.89 -2.81 4.68
N VAL A 38 1.47 -2.89 5.89
CA VAL A 38 1.39 -4.08 6.73
C VAL A 38 0.85 -3.69 8.10
N SER A 39 -0.28 -4.27 8.47
CA SER A 39 -0.82 -4.20 9.82
C SER A 39 -0.30 -5.38 10.62
N ALA A 40 0.26 -5.11 11.79
CA ALA A 40 0.76 -6.15 12.67
C ALA A 40 0.51 -5.81 14.14
N LYS A 41 0.24 -6.84 14.93
CA LYS A 41 0.04 -6.74 16.38
C LYS A 41 1.22 -7.38 17.08
N LYS A 42 1.74 -6.73 18.13
CA LYS A 42 2.73 -7.35 19.00
C LYS A 42 2.10 -8.55 19.71
N ARG A 43 2.77 -9.70 19.67
CA ARG A 43 2.39 -10.85 20.50
C ARG A 43 2.67 -10.60 21.97
#